data_AF-A0A5D0QWU8-F1
#
_entry.id   AF-A0A5D0QWU8-F1
#
_cell.length_a   1.000
_cell.length_b   1.000
_cell.length_c   1.000
_cell.angle_alpha   90.00
_cell.angle_beta   90.00
_cell.angle_gamma   90.00
#
_symmetry.space_group_name_H-M   'P 1'
#
loop_
_entity.id
_entity.type
_entity.pdbx_description
1 polymer ?
#
loop_
_entity_poly.entity_id
_entity_poly.type
_entity_poly.pdbx_seq_one_letter_code
_entity_poly.pdbx_strand_id
1 'polypeptide(L)' 'MELKIQRLPLKTRIVFGVVAGLFNGLGLFLWDYFKEEPIIWERYIFQAVFTGLFMAIAFRNKITKA' A
#
# COMPACT_ATOMS: atom_id res chain seq x y z
N MET A 1 -3.78 6.93 -30.41
CA MET A 1 -2.78 6.38 -29.46
C MET A 1 -3.47 5.23 -28.74
N GLU A 2 -3.14 3.99 -29.06
CA GLU A 2 -3.81 2.83 -28.46
C GLU A 2 -3.22 2.57 -27.07
N LEU A 3 -4.10 2.41 -26.07
CA LEU A 3 -3.71 2.07 -24.71
C LEU A 3 -3.81 0.56 -24.52
N LYS A 4 -2.70 -0.08 -24.14
CA LYS A 4 -2.65 -1.51 -23.85
C LYS A 4 -2.63 -1.71 -22.34
N ILE A 5 -3.57 -2.51 -21.83
CA ILE A 5 -3.64 -2.87 -20.40
C ILE A 5 -2.87 -4.17 -20.21
N GLN A 6 -1.79 -4.12 -19.41
CA GLN A 6 -0.98 -5.29 -19.07
C GLN A 6 -1.10 -5.61 -17.59
N ARG A 7 -1.40 -6.87 -17.24
CA ARG A 7 -1.41 -7.31 -15.83
C ARG A 7 0.02 -7.37 -15.31
N LEU A 8 0.24 -6.77 -14.14
CA LEU A 8 1.53 -6.84 -13.46
C LEU A 8 1.74 -8.22 -12.82
N PRO A 9 2.99 -8.72 -12.77
CA PRO A 9 3.32 -9.96 -12.08
C PRO A 9 2.90 -9.91 -10.61
N LEU A 10 2.49 -11.07 -10.06
CA LEU A 10 2.06 -11.17 -8.66
C LEU A 10 3.15 -10.70 -7.69
N LYS A 11 4.43 -11.03 -7.96
CA LYS A 11 5.56 -10.59 -7.15
C LYS A 11 5.62 -9.07 -7.02
N THR A 12 5.50 -8.35 -8.14
CA THR A 12 5.53 -6.88 -8.17
C THR A 12 4.36 -6.28 -7.36
N ARG A 13 3.18 -6.88 -7.49
CA ARG A 13 1.98 -6.43 -6.76
C ARG A 13 2.12 -6.63 -5.25
N ILE A 14 2.66 -7.77 -4.82
CA ILE A 14 2.93 -8.05 -3.41
C ILE A 14 3.96 -7.06 -2.86
N VAL A 15 5.07 -6.84 -3.57
CA VAL A 15 6.10 -5.87 -3.14
C VAL A 15 5.49 -4.47 -3.00
N PHE A 16 4.72 -4.02 -3.99
CA PHE A 16 4.08 -2.71 -3.93
C PHE A 16 3.10 -2.59 -2.77
N GLY A 17 2.29 -3.64 -2.52
CA GLY A 17 1.40 -3.71 -1.38
C GLY A 17 2.12 -3.67 -0.04
N VAL A 18 3.16 -4.49 0.14
CA VAL A 18 3.95 -4.52 1.38
C VAL A 18 4.57 -3.15 1.66
N VAL A 19 5.20 -2.54 0.65
CA VAL A 19 5.83 -1.22 0.78
C VAL A 19 4.77 -0.17 1.14
N ALA A 20 3.66 -0.09 0.39
CA ALA A 20 2.60 0.88 0.65
C ALA A 20 1.97 0.71 2.04
N GLY A 21 1.75 -0.53 2.47
CA GLY A 21 1.25 -0.86 3.79
C GLY A 21 2.18 -0.40 4.90
N LEU A 22 3.49 -0.70 4.78
CA LEU A 22 4.50 -0.26 5.75
C LEU A 22 4.57 1.26 5.84
N PHE A 23 4.59 1.97 4.71
CA PHE A 23 4.57 3.43 4.70
C PHE A 23 3.34 4.01 5.39
N ASN A 24 2.16 3.42 5.16
CA ASN A 24 0.93 3.85 5.80
C ASN A 24 0.94 3.61 7.32
N GLY A 25 1.28 2.40 7.76
CA GLY A 25 1.35 2.06 9.19
C GLY A 25 2.41 2.88 9.94
N LEU A 26 3.60 3.04 9.36
CA LEU A 26 4.65 3.89 9.93
C LEU A 26 4.25 5.36 9.95
N GLY A 27 3.59 5.85 8.89
CA GLY A 27 3.10 7.23 8.83
C GLY A 27 2.09 7.51 9.95
N LEU A 28 1.15 6.60 10.20
CA LEU A 28 0.20 6.71 11.30
C LEU A 28 0.88 6.63 12.67
N PHE A 29 1.81 5.69 12.85
CA PHE A 29 2.58 5.60 14.09
C PHE A 29 3.35 6.89 14.39
N LEU A 30 4.05 7.43 13.39
CA LEU A 30 4.80 8.68 13.52
C LEU A 30 3.85 9.85 13.80
N TRP A 31 2.70 9.90 13.14
CA TRP A 31 1.69 10.93 13.38
C TRP A 31 1.23 10.94 14.83
N ASP A 32 0.85 9.78 15.36
CA ASP A 32 0.38 9.65 16.74
C ASP A 32 1.49 9.94 17.75
N TYR A 33 2.72 9.51 17.45
CA TYR A 33 3.89 9.81 18.25
C TYR A 33 4.12 11.33 18.39
N PHE A 34 4.02 12.09 17.29
CA PHE A 34 4.15 13.55 17.32
C PHE A 34 2.93 14.27 17.91
N LYS A 35 1.77 13.61 17.97
CA LYS A 35 0.53 14.14 18.54
C LYS A 35 0.32 13.75 20.01
N GLU A 36 1.25 12.99 20.59
CA GLU A 36 1.12 12.43 21.94
C GLU A 36 -0.17 11.59 22.12
N GLU A 37 -0.65 10.98 21.03
CA GLU A 37 -1.81 10.09 21.06
C GLU A 37 -1.43 8.68 21.57
N PRO A 38 -2.39 7.92 22.12
CA PRO A 38 -2.15 6.54 22.56
C PRO A 38 -1.65 5.66 21.40
N ILE A 39 -0.51 5.02 21.60
CA ILE A 39 0.09 4.09 20.64
C ILE A 39 -0.66 2.76 20.72
N ILE A 40 -1.43 2.43 19.67
CA ILE A 40 -2.19 1.18 19.55
C ILE A 40 -1.63 0.37 18.38
N TRP A 41 -0.78 -0.62 18.67
CA TRP A 41 -0.05 -1.39 17.66
C TRP A 41 -0.97 -2.12 16.68
N GLU A 42 -2.07 -2.67 17.18
CA GLU A 42 -3.08 -3.38 16.39
C GLU A 42 -3.66 -2.48 15.30
N ARG A 43 -3.86 -1.19 15.59
CA ARG A 43 -4.37 -0.21 14.64
C ARG A 43 -3.40 -0.02 13.47
N TYR A 44 -2.11 0.12 13.75
CA TYR A 44 -1.08 0.33 12.71
C TYR A 44 -0.88 -0.92 11.86
N ILE A 45 -0.85 -2.09 12.50
CA ILE A 45 -0.69 -3.37 11.78
C ILE A 45 -1.91 -3.61 10.90
N PHE A 46 -3.13 -3.40 11.43
CA PHE A 46 -4.36 -3.55 10.67
C PHE A 46 -4.39 -2.61 9.47
N GLN A 47 -4.11 -1.32 9.68
CA GLN A 47 -4.05 -0.33 8.60
C GLN A 47 -2.97 -0.64 7.57
N ALA A 48 -1.79 -1.09 8.00
CA ALA A 48 -0.71 -1.49 7.09
C ALA A 48 -1.11 -2.68 6.22
N VAL A 49 -1.69 -3.73 6.81
CA VAL A 49 -2.11 -4.93 6.06
C VAL A 49 -3.23 -4.61 5.08
N PHE A 50 -4.28 -3.91 5.52
CA PHE A 50 -5.41 -3.57 4.64
C PHE A 50 -5.00 -2.61 3.54
N THR A 51 -4.28 -1.54 3.86
CA THR A 51 -3.75 -0.62 2.85
C THR A 51 -2.88 -1.35 1.84
N GLY A 52 -1.97 -2.21 2.32
CA GLY A 52 -1.11 -2.99 1.42
C GLY A 52 -1.89 -3.93 0.50
N LEU A 53 -2.91 -4.61 1.02
CA LEU A 53 -3.79 -5.48 0.24
C LEU A 53 -4.55 -4.69 -0.85
N PHE A 54 -5.17 -3.57 -0.48
CA PHE A 54 -5.89 -2.72 -1.42
C PHE A 54 -4.96 -2.15 -2.50
N MET A 55 -3.75 -1.73 -2.14
CA MET A 55 -2.76 -1.21 -3.09
C MET A 55 -2.27 -2.31 -4.04
N ALA A 56 -2.03 -3.53 -3.55
CA ALA A 56 -1.69 -4.67 -4.42
C ALA A 56 -2.81 -5.01 -5.42
N ILE A 57 -4.07 -4.74 -5.07
CA ILE A 57 -5.23 -4.93 -5.95
C ILE A 57 -5.39 -3.77 -6.93
N ALA A 58 -5.32 -2.52 -6.46
CA ALA A 58 -5.47 -1.32 -7.26
C ALA A 58 -4.42 -1.24 -8.37
N PHE A 59 -3.16 -1.54 -8.03
CA PHE A 59 -2.04 -1.54 -8.98
C PHE A 59 -1.85 -2.89 -9.68
N ARG A 60 -2.94 -3.64 -9.90
CA ARG A 60 -2.90 -4.91 -10.66
C ARG A 60 -2.52 -4.72 -12.12
N ASN A 61 -2.92 -3.59 -12.70
CA ASN A 61 -2.83 -3.33 -14.13
C ASN A 61 -1.91 -2.14 -14.38
N LYS A 62 -1.01 -2.28 -15.36
CA LYS A 62 -0.23 -1.18 -15.91
C LYS A 62 -0.84 -0.78 -17.24
N ILE A 63 -1.07 0.51 -17.42
CA ILE A 63 -1.46 1.10 -18.70
C ILE A 63 -0.18 1.46 -19.45
N THR A 64 0.01 0.92 -20.64
CA THR A 64 1.14 1.29 -21.52
C THR A 64 0.60 1.87 -22.83
N LYS A 65 1.35 2.82 -23.40
CA LYS A 65 1.06 3.35 -24.73
C LYS A 65 1.69 2.39 -25.75
N ALA A 66 0.88 1.87 -26.66
CA ALA A 66 1.35 1.08 -27.78
C ALA A 66 2.06 1.96 -28.81
#